data_AF-A0A971UMM2-F1
#
_entry.id   AF-A0A971UMM2-F1
#
_cell.length_a   1.000
_cell.length_b   1.000
_cell.length_c   1.000
_cell.angle_alpha   90.00
_cell.angle_beta   90.00
_cell.angle_gamma   90.00
#
_symmetry.space_group_name_H-M   'P 1'
#
loop_
_entity.id
_entity.type
_entity.pdbx_description
1 polymer ?
#
loop_
_entity_poly.entity_id
_entity_poly.type
_entity_poly.pdbx_seq_one_letter_code
_entity_poly.pdbx_strand_id
1 'polypeptide(L)' 'MTPQSESQRVADKPLGLECRNCGCRHFYVVYTRPTERGITRVRACRHCGRRIVTRETILGDPQRGQYRS' A
#
# COMPACT_ATOMS: atom_id res chain seq x y z
N MET A 1 -34.55 28.32 4.86
CA MET A 1 -33.81 27.84 6.04
C MET A 1 -33.57 26.35 5.88
N THR A 2 -32.38 25.97 5.41
CA THR A 2 -31.88 24.59 5.46
C THR A 2 -30.36 24.66 5.55
N PRO A 3 -29.73 23.84 6.42
CA PRO A 3 -28.40 24.12 6.93
C PRO A 3 -27.31 23.60 5.98
N GLN A 4 -26.18 24.31 5.99
CA GLN A 4 -25.01 24.04 5.18
C GLN A 4 -24.34 22.72 5.62
N SER A 5 -24.01 21.88 4.64
CA SER A 5 -23.26 20.64 4.84
C SER A 5 -21.82 20.94 5.23
N GLU A 6 -21.49 20.79 6.51
CA GLU A 6 -20.10 20.83 6.99
C GLU A 6 -19.34 19.59 6.49
N SER A 7 -18.54 19.76 5.42
CA SER A 7 -17.51 18.80 5.06
C SER A 7 -16.46 18.74 6.17
N GLN A 8 -16.53 17.67 6.97
CA GLN A 8 -15.52 17.31 7.95
C GLN A 8 -14.15 17.18 7.25
N ARG A 9 -13.21 18.04 7.64
CA ARG A 9 -11.81 17.95 7.20
C ARG A 9 -11.19 16.72 7.86
N VAL A 10 -11.11 15.62 7.12
CA VAL A 10 -10.36 14.44 7.54
C VAL A 10 -8.90 14.87 7.63
N ALA A 11 -8.32 14.84 8.83
CA ALA A 11 -6.92 15.17 9.07
C ALA A 11 -6.03 14.45 8.04
N ASP A 12 -5.11 15.19 7.42
CA ASP A 12 -4.18 14.70 6.39
C ASP A 12 -3.36 13.53 6.95
N LYS A 13 -3.88 12.32 6.77
CA LYS A 13 -3.10 11.13 7.04
C LYS A 13 -1.97 11.13 6.02
N PRO A 14 -0.72 10.95 6.48
CA PRO A 14 0.41 10.93 5.56
C PRO A 14 0.16 9.89 4.47
N LEU A 15 0.17 10.35 3.21
CA LEU A 15 -0.09 9.52 2.05
C LEU A 15 1.10 8.56 1.80
N GLY A 16 0.80 7.30 1.48
CA GLY A 16 1.77 6.33 1.01
C GLY A 16 2.13 5.22 2.01
N LEU A 17 3.15 4.43 1.65
CA LEU A 17 3.63 3.29 2.44
C LEU A 17 4.75 3.75 3.37
N GLU A 18 4.62 3.44 4.66
CA GLU A 18 5.65 3.72 5.66
C GLU A 18 6.41 2.45 6.06
N CYS A 19 7.73 2.57 6.18
CA CYS A 19 8.55 1.48 6.68
C CYS A 19 8.30 1.25 8.17
N ARG A 20 7.74 0.08 8.51
CA ARG A 20 7.48 -0.33 9.90
C ARG A 20 8.71 -0.45 10.81
N ASN A 21 9.93 -0.36 10.26
CA ASN A 21 11.17 -0.46 11.03
C ASN A 21 11.80 0.90 11.33
N CYS A 22 11.74 1.86 10.39
CA CYS A 22 12.47 3.12 10.52
C CYS A 22 11.67 4.36 10.09
N GLY A 23 10.37 4.24 9.79
CA GLY A 23 9.50 5.37 9.41
C GLY A 23 9.76 5.95 8.01
N CYS A 24 10.80 5.52 7.31
CA CYS A 24 11.12 6.01 5.97
C CYS A 24 10.03 5.61 4.95
N ARG A 25 9.69 6.53 4.03
CA ARG A 25 8.71 6.30 2.96
C ARG A 25 9.35 6.05 1.59
N HIS A 26 10.68 5.97 1.54
CA HIS A 26 11.41 5.74 0.31
C HIS A 26 11.70 4.25 0.12
N PHE A 27 11.10 3.68 -0.93
CA PHE A 27 11.28 2.30 -1.31
C PHE A 27 11.78 2.20 -2.75
N TYR A 28 12.63 1.23 -3.04
CA TYR A 28 12.94 0.83 -4.41
C TYR A 28 12.35 -0.57 -4.66
N VAL A 29 11.99 -0.85 -5.91
CA VAL A 29 11.49 -2.17 -6.32
C VAL A 29 12.69 -3.11 -6.40
N VAL A 30 12.64 -4.22 -5.65
CA VAL A 30 13.64 -5.28 -5.73
C VAL A 30 13.33 -6.17 -6.93
N TYR A 31 12.08 -6.63 -7.03
CA TYR A 31 11.60 -7.35 -8.20
C TYR A 31 10.08 -7.23 -8.34
N THR A 32 9.64 -7.46 -9.56
CA THR A 32 8.22 -7.61 -9.92
C THR A 32 8.01 -9.01 -10.46
N ARG A 33 7.01 -9.72 -9.95
CA ARG A 33 6.61 -11.06 -10.40
C ARG A 33 5.16 -11.02 -10.85
N PRO A 34 4.86 -11.34 -12.13
CA PRO A 34 3.49 -11.62 -12.53
C PRO A 34 3.01 -12.90 -11.85
N THR A 35 1.74 -12.91 -11.48
CA THR A 35 1.05 -14.05 -10.87
C THR A 35 -0.26 -14.27 -11.61
N GLU A 36 -0.86 -15.46 -11.49
CA GLU A 36 -2.13 -15.77 -12.16
C GLU A 36 -3.26 -14.77 -11.83
N ARG A 37 -3.22 -14.17 -10.64
CA ARG A 37 -4.29 -13.29 -10.11
C ARG A 37 -3.91 -11.80 -10.04
N GLY A 38 -2.77 -11.43 -10.63
CA GLY A 38 -2.29 -10.05 -10.62
C GLY A 38 -0.77 -9.93 -10.54
N ILE A 39 -0.26 -8.90 -9.86
CA ILE A 39 1.17 -8.59 -9.82
C ILE A 39 1.64 -8.52 -8.38
N THR A 40 2.73 -9.23 -8.07
CA THR A 40 3.43 -9.08 -6.79
C THR A 40 4.70 -8.25 -7.00
N ARG A 41 4.87 -7.20 -6.20
CA ARG A 41 6.07 -6.37 -6.17
C ARG A 41 6.70 -6.45 -4.80
N VAL A 42 7.96 -6.86 -4.75
CA VAL A 42 8.77 -6.77 -3.52
C VAL A 42 9.55 -5.48 -3.57
N ARG A 43 9.43 -4.69 -2.50
CA ARG A 43 10.08 -3.39 -2.36
C ARG A 43 10.97 -3.41 -1.13
N ALA A 44 12.11 -2.73 -1.18
CA ALA A 44 13.01 -2.59 -0.04
C ALA A 44 13.11 -1.12 0.35
N CYS A 45 13.08 -0.85 1.66
CA CYS A 45 13.30 0.48 2.20
C CYS A 45 14.73 0.94 1.89
N ARG A 46 14.89 2.14 1.34
CA ARG A 46 16.21 2.70 1.01
C ARG A 46 17.06 2.98 2.25
N HIS A 47 16.44 3.19 3.40
CA HIS A 47 17.14 3.55 4.63
C HIS A 47 17.61 2.33 5.44
N CYS A 48 16.73 1.34 5.68
CA CYS A 48 17.06 0.19 6.52
C CYS A 48 17.04 -1.17 5.79
N GLY A 49 16.76 -1.20 4.49
CA GLY A 49 16.70 -2.44 3.70
C GLY A 49 15.49 -3.33 3.96
N ARG A 50 14.61 -2.99 4.93
CA ARG A 50 13.40 -3.77 5.26
C ARG A 50 12.55 -3.99 4.01
N ARG A 51 12.24 -5.26 3.73
CA ARG A 51 11.41 -5.65 2.59
C ARG A 51 9.91 -5.61 2.93
N ILE A 52 9.12 -5.17 1.97
CA ILE A 52 7.66 -5.20 1.99
C ILE A 52 7.15 -5.81 0.68
N VAL A 53 5.99 -6.47 0.74
CA VAL A 53 5.34 -7.06 -0.41
C VAL A 53 4.07 -6.28 -0.69
N THR A 54 3.94 -5.74 -1.90
CA THR A 54 2.70 -5.14 -2.40
C THR A 54 2.12 -6.03 -3.48
N ARG A 55 0.81 -6.27 -3.43
CA ARG A 55 0.10 -7.10 -4.40
C ARG A 55 -0.98 -6.27 -5.06
N GLU A 56 -0.93 -6.21 -6.38
CA GLU A 56 -2.00 -5.68 -7.21
C GLU A 56 -2.85 -6.85 -7.67
N THR A 57 -4.16 -6.76 -7.51
CA THR A 57 -5.12 -7.83 -7.79
C THR A 57 -6.19 -7.31 -8.72
N ILE A 58 -6.84 -8.20 -9.45
CA ILE A 58 -8.03 -7.85 -10.23
C ILE A 58 -9.13 -7.39 -9.26
N LEU A 59 -9.83 -6.31 -9.61
CA LEU A 59 -10.99 -5.86 -8.85
C LEU A 59 -12.09 -6.91 -8.96
N GLY A 60 -12.65 -7.34 -7.82
CA GLY A 60 -13.63 -8.42 -7.78
C GLY A 60 -13.03 -9.83 -7.70
N ASP A 61 -11.70 -9.98 -7.63
CA ASP A 61 -11.11 -11.30 -7.31
C ASP A 61 -11.61 -11.77 -5.94
N PRO A 62 -12.31 -12.92 -5.86
CA PRO A 62 -12.84 -13.44 -4.61
C PRO A 62 -11.76 -13.78 -3.57
N GLN A 63 -10.50 -13.94 -4.00
CA GLN A 63 -9.37 -14.20 -3.09
C GLN A 63 -8.59 -12.94 -2.69
N ARG A 64 -9.07 -11.73 -3.06
CA ARG A 64 -8.45 -10.46 -2.65
C ARG A 64 -8.34 -10.39 -1.12
N GLY A 65 -7.13 -10.15 -0.63
CA GLY A 65 -6.84 -10.04 0.81
C GLY A 65 -6.51 -11.36 1.53
N GLN A 66 -6.65 -12.51 0.86
CA GLN A 66 -6.36 -13.83 1.44
C GLN A 66 -4.87 -14.22 1.37
N TYR A 67 -3.99 -13.29 0.99
CA TYR A 67 -2.57 -13.56 0.81
C TYR A 67 -1.86 -13.70 2.16
N ARG A 68 -1.54 -14.93 2.55
CA ARG A 68 -0.61 -15.18 3.66
C ARG A 68 0.80 -14.69 3.29
N SER A 69 1.48 -14.14 4.29
CA SER A 69 2.83 -13.58 4.23
C SER A 69 3.90 -14.62 4.49
#